data_AF-A0AAJ5W604-F1
#
_entry.id   AF-A0AAJ5W604-F1
#
_cell.length_a   1.000
_cell.length_b   1.000
_cell.length_c   1.000
_cell.angle_alpha   90.00
_cell.angle_beta   90.00
_cell.angle_gamma   90.00
#
_symmetry.space_group_name_H-M   'P 1'
#
loop_
_entity.id
_entity.type
_entity.pdbx_description
1 polymer ?
#
loop_
_entity_poly.entity_id
_entity_poly.type
_entity_poly.pdbx_seq_one_letter_code
_entity_poly.pdbx_strand_id
1 'polypeptide(L)'
;MKINTGDIDGLVSLLQEAMVNGHEVVLYHDGPQFSKEGMATYRDDFDAFGHDYSNGPSTHYYAMATIQPVLEKLLQLQEKIEVFKGQEQSRSISFDIPQIMSDYYFNVNLKAKVMNEQNVEYLERQLQKTGMGEIPKEDLLSKISEGQETFTLLLEKKYGNDTAVAMPVFRKSDKGNYFFNSYDMTVKSEDGKSITQNFKVRSPQSYVVEKGETPKEDKKEWINSTITFKEAFNLLQGRSVNKEFLKVDKADERNSVKFDSWQYLDFKNADTNGNYPAVFTKPFDLEKELGKYPVKELLSETYKSELISSLKRGNRQSVNYINKDDTREKMYLEANPRYGVLKVYNTQMKPESLSFKSKPALSESKEQGQTQSEGVQKENKPSNKQSTDGEKPEVPKPEKVVKKNKKGLAA
;
A
#
# COMPACT_ATOMS: atom_id res chain seq x y z
N MET A 1 -23.13 -12.99 45.48
CA MET A 1 -21.95 -13.45 46.22
C MET A 1 -21.06 -12.25 46.57
N LYS A 2 -20.18 -12.37 47.56
CA LYS A 2 -19.23 -11.33 47.97
C LYS A 2 -17.80 -11.89 48.00
N ILE A 3 -16.82 -11.00 47.98
CA ILE A 3 -15.39 -11.34 48.12
C ILE A 3 -14.79 -10.51 49.25
N ASN A 4 -13.94 -11.09 50.09
CA ASN A 4 -13.18 -10.31 51.06
C ASN A 4 -11.95 -9.71 50.39
N THR A 5 -11.66 -8.45 50.70
CA THR A 5 -10.51 -7.75 50.13
C THR A 5 -9.17 -8.44 50.41
N GLY A 6 -9.04 -9.11 51.56
CA GLY A 6 -7.82 -9.86 51.92
C GLY A 6 -7.58 -11.13 51.11
N ASP A 7 -8.61 -11.65 50.43
CA ASP A 7 -8.51 -12.90 49.66
C ASP A 7 -8.14 -12.65 48.19
N ILE A 8 -8.20 -11.40 47.73
CA ILE A 8 -8.03 -11.02 46.31
C ILE A 8 -6.66 -11.42 45.78
N ASP A 9 -5.58 -11.12 46.48
CA ASP A 9 -4.22 -11.45 46.02
C ASP A 9 -4.03 -12.96 45.85
N GLY A 10 -4.58 -13.74 46.78
CA GLY A 10 -4.55 -15.20 46.73
C GLY A 10 -5.37 -15.78 45.57
N LEU A 11 -6.53 -15.18 45.27
CA LEU A 11 -7.38 -15.56 44.15
C LEU A 11 -6.78 -15.17 42.80
N VAL A 12 -6.20 -13.98 42.69
CA VAL A 12 -5.46 -13.53 41.49
C VAL A 12 -4.33 -14.50 41.19
N SER A 13 -3.50 -14.82 42.20
CA SER A 13 -2.37 -15.73 42.05
C SER A 13 -2.81 -17.13 41.58
N LEU A 14 -3.88 -17.67 42.18
CA LEU A 14 -4.46 -18.97 41.83
C LEU A 14 -4.91 -19.01 40.36
N LEU A 15 -5.71 -18.01 39.94
CA LEU A 15 -6.29 -17.99 38.59
C LEU A 15 -5.25 -17.69 37.51
N GLN A 16 -4.22 -16.88 37.82
CA GLN A 16 -3.08 -16.67 36.92
C GLN A 16 -2.30 -17.97 36.70
N GLU A 17 -1.99 -18.70 37.77
CA GLU A 17 -1.30 -19.99 37.69
C GLU A 17 -2.14 -21.00 36.88
N ALA A 18 -3.46 -21.04 37.10
CA ALA A 18 -4.37 -21.89 36.33
C ALA A 18 -4.32 -21.57 34.83
N MET A 19 -4.37 -20.29 34.44
CA MET A 19 -4.26 -19.90 33.02
C MET A 19 -2.90 -20.27 32.41
N VAL A 20 -1.80 -20.13 33.16
CA VAL A 20 -0.45 -20.55 32.71
C VAL A 20 -0.41 -22.06 32.43
N ASN A 21 -1.14 -22.85 33.21
CA ASN A 21 -1.26 -24.29 33.05
C ASN A 21 -2.30 -24.71 31.96
N GLY A 22 -2.92 -23.74 31.29
CA GLY A 22 -3.91 -23.97 30.24
C GLY A 22 -5.29 -24.34 30.75
N HIS A 23 -5.62 -23.97 31.99
CA HIS A 23 -6.98 -24.09 32.50
C HIS A 23 -7.81 -22.86 32.07
N GLU A 24 -9.05 -23.10 31.66
CA GLU A 24 -9.97 -22.06 31.17
C GLU A 24 -11.18 -21.87 32.06
N VAL A 25 -11.48 -22.84 32.93
CA VAL A 25 -12.72 -22.90 33.72
C VAL A 25 -12.40 -22.96 35.21
N VAL A 26 -13.12 -22.19 36.01
CA VAL A 26 -13.13 -22.30 37.47
C VAL A 26 -14.48 -22.83 37.94
N LEU A 27 -14.44 -23.94 38.66
CA LEU A 27 -15.52 -24.45 39.47
C LEU A 27 -15.42 -23.82 40.86
N TYR A 28 -16.52 -23.26 41.36
CA TYR A 28 -16.56 -22.57 42.65
C TYR A 28 -17.87 -22.88 43.38
N HIS A 29 -17.88 -22.72 44.70
CA HIS A 29 -19.09 -22.91 45.49
C HIS A 29 -20.08 -21.76 45.23
N ASP A 30 -21.32 -22.07 44.84
CA ASP A 30 -22.42 -21.11 44.67
C ASP A 30 -23.01 -20.68 46.01
N GLY A 31 -22.18 -20.01 46.80
CA GLY A 31 -22.48 -19.57 48.16
C GLY A 31 -22.49 -18.05 48.31
N PRO A 32 -22.65 -17.53 49.54
CA PRO A 32 -22.62 -16.10 49.78
C PRO A 32 -21.22 -15.50 49.58
N GLN A 33 -20.14 -16.30 49.64
CA GLN A 33 -18.75 -15.85 49.53
C GLN A 33 -18.03 -16.53 48.37
N PHE A 34 -17.22 -15.76 47.66
CA PHE A 34 -16.25 -16.20 46.67
C PHE A 34 -14.89 -16.28 47.36
N SER A 35 -14.46 -17.49 47.75
CA SER A 35 -13.18 -17.72 48.41
C SER A 35 -12.46 -18.89 47.76
N LYS A 36 -11.14 -18.97 47.98
CA LYS A 36 -10.29 -20.04 47.45
C LYS A 36 -10.73 -21.44 47.91
N GLU A 37 -11.45 -21.54 49.03
CA GLU A 37 -11.93 -22.81 49.57
C GLU A 37 -13.02 -23.39 48.67
N GLY A 38 -12.83 -24.64 48.22
CA GLY A 38 -13.77 -25.29 47.31
C GLY A 38 -13.67 -24.80 45.86
N MET A 39 -12.62 -24.05 45.48
CA MET A 39 -12.32 -23.78 44.08
C MET A 39 -11.47 -24.89 43.46
N ALA A 40 -11.83 -25.25 42.22
CA ALA A 40 -11.02 -26.09 41.36
C ALA A 40 -10.98 -25.49 39.94
N THR A 41 -9.91 -25.73 39.20
CA THR A 41 -9.75 -25.21 37.83
C THR A 41 -9.50 -26.33 36.84
N TYR A 42 -10.02 -26.18 35.62
CA TYR A 42 -10.05 -27.23 34.60
C TYR A 42 -9.73 -26.65 33.22
N ARG A 43 -9.26 -27.52 32.32
CA ARG A 43 -8.95 -27.16 30.92
C ARG A 43 -10.20 -26.82 30.14
N ASP A 44 -11.30 -27.51 30.39
CA ASP A 44 -12.58 -27.29 29.73
C ASP A 44 -13.76 -27.60 30.67
N ASP A 45 -14.97 -27.29 30.19
CA ASP A 45 -16.20 -27.50 30.93
C ASP A 45 -16.43 -29.00 31.22
N PHE A 46 -16.02 -29.89 30.31
CA PHE A 46 -16.28 -31.32 30.42
C PHE A 46 -15.54 -31.95 31.60
N ASP A 47 -14.27 -31.60 31.78
CA ASP A 47 -13.47 -32.02 32.94
C ASP A 47 -14.04 -31.48 34.25
N ALA A 48 -14.55 -30.24 34.24
CA ALA A 48 -15.19 -29.62 35.40
C ALA A 48 -16.49 -30.34 35.79
N PHE A 49 -17.34 -30.66 34.80
CA PHE A 49 -18.56 -31.44 34.99
C PHE A 49 -18.28 -32.86 35.49
N GLY A 50 -17.23 -33.51 34.98
CA GLY A 50 -16.83 -34.85 35.40
C GLY A 50 -16.49 -34.92 36.89
N HIS A 51 -15.79 -33.91 37.41
CA HIS A 51 -15.46 -33.81 38.82
C HIS A 51 -16.70 -33.61 39.71
N ASP A 52 -17.65 -32.76 39.31
CA ASP A 52 -18.90 -32.53 40.03
C ASP A 52 -19.78 -33.80 40.07
N TYR A 53 -19.85 -34.53 38.95
CA TYR A 53 -20.61 -35.78 38.83
C TYR A 53 -20.02 -36.93 39.66
N SER A 54 -18.69 -37.04 39.73
CA SER A 54 -18.01 -38.12 40.46
C SER A 54 -18.01 -37.98 41.99
N ASN A 55 -18.31 -36.78 42.51
CA ASN A 55 -18.18 -36.45 43.93
C ASN A 55 -19.51 -36.08 44.65
N GLY A 56 -20.68 -36.22 44.01
CA GLY A 56 -21.99 -35.94 44.64
C GLY A 56 -22.72 -37.20 45.14
N PRO A 57 -23.29 -37.21 46.38
CA PRO A 57 -24.52 -36.44 46.61
C PRO A 57 -24.53 -35.61 47.91
N SER A 58 -25.29 -34.51 47.86
CA SER A 58 -25.76 -33.65 48.97
C SER A 58 -24.93 -32.39 49.34
N THR A 59 -25.64 -31.26 49.28
CA THR A 59 -25.51 -29.97 50.00
C THR A 59 -24.64 -28.81 49.50
N HIS A 60 -23.80 -28.93 48.45
CA HIS A 60 -23.04 -27.78 47.94
C HIS A 60 -23.27 -27.61 46.44
N TYR A 61 -24.02 -26.57 46.06
CA TYR A 61 -24.22 -26.22 44.64
C TYR A 61 -22.91 -25.62 44.13
N TYR A 62 -22.24 -26.30 43.21
CA TYR A 62 -21.11 -25.71 42.50
C TYR A 62 -21.61 -24.99 41.25
N ALA A 63 -20.96 -23.88 40.92
CA ALA A 63 -21.15 -23.15 39.68
C ALA A 63 -19.83 -23.03 38.94
N MET A 64 -19.91 -22.80 37.62
CA MET A 64 -18.74 -22.67 36.76
C MET A 64 -18.69 -21.29 36.13
N ALA A 65 -17.48 -20.79 35.93
CA ALA A 65 -17.20 -19.58 35.19
C ALA A 65 -15.90 -19.71 34.40
N THR A 66 -15.81 -19.00 33.29
CA THR A 66 -14.54 -18.86 32.57
C THR A 66 -13.56 -18.07 33.44
N ILE A 67 -12.31 -18.52 33.54
CA ILE A 67 -11.31 -17.92 34.42
C ILE A 67 -11.00 -16.48 34.02
N GLN A 68 -10.85 -16.21 32.73
CA GLN A 68 -10.42 -14.90 32.23
C GLN A 68 -11.29 -13.72 32.72
N PRO A 69 -12.61 -13.70 32.54
CA PRO A 69 -13.45 -12.59 33.03
C PRO A 69 -13.41 -12.42 34.55
N VAL A 70 -13.32 -13.53 35.29
CA VAL A 70 -13.21 -13.51 36.76
C VAL A 70 -11.87 -12.88 37.17
N LEU A 71 -10.78 -13.31 36.55
CA LEU A 71 -9.43 -12.80 36.82
C LEU A 71 -9.32 -11.30 36.45
N GLU A 72 -9.83 -10.88 35.30
CA GLU A 72 -9.85 -9.46 34.91
C GLU A 72 -10.57 -8.60 35.95
N LYS A 73 -11.68 -9.09 36.51
CA LYS A 73 -12.39 -8.38 37.57
C LYS A 73 -11.60 -8.31 38.87
N LEU A 74 -10.92 -9.39 39.25
CA LEU A 74 -10.09 -9.41 40.46
C LEU A 74 -8.90 -8.46 40.35
N LEU A 75 -8.23 -8.41 39.19
CA LEU A 75 -7.15 -7.45 38.93
C LEU A 75 -7.62 -6.00 39.04
N GLN A 76 -8.79 -5.67 38.47
CA GLN A 76 -9.39 -4.33 38.63
C GLN A 76 -9.70 -3.97 40.08
N LEU A 77 -10.09 -4.96 40.90
CA LEU A 77 -10.34 -4.75 42.32
C LEU A 77 -9.02 -4.58 43.08
N GLN A 78 -8.00 -5.37 42.75
CA GLN A 78 -6.64 -5.29 43.31
C GLN A 78 -6.05 -3.89 43.10
N GLU A 79 -6.06 -3.37 41.87
CA GLU A 79 -5.60 -2.00 41.56
C GLU A 79 -6.36 -0.95 42.37
N LYS A 80 -7.69 -1.07 42.47
CA LYS A 80 -8.51 -0.13 43.25
C LYS A 80 -8.15 -0.15 44.72
N ILE A 81 -7.89 -1.31 45.31
CA ILE A 81 -7.52 -1.44 46.72
C ILE A 81 -6.16 -0.81 46.99
N GLU A 82 -5.18 -0.98 46.10
CA GLU A 82 -3.87 -0.34 46.23
C GLU A 82 -3.94 1.20 46.24
N VAL A 83 -4.91 1.78 45.52
CA VAL A 83 -5.14 3.23 45.46
C VAL A 83 -5.75 3.82 46.76
N PHE A 84 -6.40 3.01 47.60
CA PHE A 84 -7.11 3.47 48.83
C PHE A 84 -6.32 3.28 50.14
N LYS A 85 -5.00 3.08 50.10
CA LYS A 85 -4.17 2.88 51.30
C LYS A 85 -4.25 4.09 52.27
N GLY A 86 -5.05 3.91 53.33
CA GLY A 86 -5.26 4.90 54.40
C GLY A 86 -6.25 4.47 55.49
N GLN A 87 -7.15 3.51 55.25
CA GLN A 87 -8.03 2.93 56.28
C GLN A 87 -8.30 1.43 56.01
N GLU A 88 -7.37 0.57 56.42
CA GLU A 88 -7.52 -0.89 56.32
C GLU A 88 -8.48 -1.43 57.38
N GLN A 89 -9.70 -1.74 56.95
CA GLN A 89 -10.48 -2.83 57.54
C GLN A 89 -10.86 -3.75 56.37
N SER A 90 -10.74 -5.07 56.57
CA SER A 90 -11.21 -6.06 55.60
C SER A 90 -12.67 -5.77 55.27
N ARG A 91 -12.97 -5.50 53.99
CA ARG A 91 -14.33 -5.22 53.51
C ARG A 91 -14.78 -6.37 52.62
N SER A 92 -16.05 -6.74 52.76
CA SER A 92 -16.71 -7.69 51.87
C SER A 92 -17.37 -6.91 50.74
N ILE A 93 -16.86 -7.08 49.51
CA ILE A 93 -17.30 -6.36 48.30
C ILE A 93 -18.23 -7.27 47.49
N SER A 94 -19.24 -6.70 46.81
CA SER A 94 -20.08 -7.47 45.89
C SER A 94 -19.26 -8.09 44.76
N PHE A 95 -19.46 -9.38 44.50
CA PHE A 95 -18.78 -10.13 43.45
C PHE A 95 -19.82 -11.01 42.74
N ASP A 96 -20.45 -10.43 41.71
CA ASP A 96 -21.53 -11.06 40.95
C ASP A 96 -20.96 -11.70 39.68
N ILE A 97 -20.70 -13.01 39.75
CA ILE A 97 -20.10 -13.75 38.64
C ILE A 97 -20.99 -13.77 37.39
N PRO A 98 -22.30 -14.07 37.46
CA PRO A 98 -23.20 -13.94 36.31
C PRO A 98 -23.13 -12.57 35.63
N GLN A 99 -23.12 -11.47 36.39
CA GLN A 99 -22.98 -10.14 35.82
C GLN A 99 -21.59 -9.92 35.19
N ILE A 100 -20.51 -10.36 35.85
CA ILE A 100 -19.15 -10.31 35.30
C ILE A 100 -19.05 -11.04 33.96
N MET A 101 -19.64 -12.23 33.86
CA MET A 101 -19.69 -13.01 32.61
C MET A 101 -20.47 -12.26 31.54
N SER A 102 -21.68 -11.76 31.87
CA SER A 102 -22.52 -11.00 30.95
C SER A 102 -21.81 -9.74 30.41
N ASP A 103 -21.21 -8.95 31.30
CA ASP A 103 -20.47 -7.74 30.94
C ASP A 103 -19.27 -8.07 30.05
N TYR A 104 -18.53 -9.12 30.37
CA TYR A 104 -17.39 -9.57 29.57
C TYR A 104 -17.82 -9.95 28.16
N TYR A 105 -18.79 -10.84 28.00
CA TYR A 105 -19.25 -11.28 26.68
C TYR A 105 -19.88 -10.15 25.87
N PHE A 106 -20.62 -9.24 26.52
CA PHE A 106 -21.12 -8.03 25.86
C PHE A 106 -19.99 -7.16 25.32
N ASN A 107 -18.96 -6.90 26.14
CA ASN A 107 -17.81 -6.09 25.74
C ASN A 107 -16.97 -6.75 24.65
N VAL A 108 -16.77 -8.07 24.70
CA VAL A 108 -16.10 -8.82 23.63
C VAL A 108 -16.84 -8.66 22.31
N ASN A 109 -18.17 -8.84 22.32
CA ASN A 109 -19.00 -8.67 21.12
C ASN A 109 -18.99 -7.24 20.59
N LEU A 110 -19.08 -6.25 21.49
CA LEU A 110 -19.02 -4.82 21.11
C LEU A 110 -17.66 -4.48 20.49
N LYS A 111 -16.56 -4.95 21.08
CA LYS A 111 -15.21 -4.76 20.57
C LYS A 111 -15.03 -5.41 19.20
N ALA A 112 -15.57 -6.61 18.99
CA ALA A 112 -15.55 -7.27 17.69
C ALA A 112 -16.31 -6.46 16.63
N LYS A 113 -17.48 -5.90 16.98
CA LYS A 113 -18.26 -5.03 16.08
C LYS A 113 -17.51 -3.74 15.72
N VAL A 114 -16.98 -3.03 16.71
CA VAL A 114 -16.20 -1.79 16.51
C VAL A 114 -14.95 -2.06 15.68
N MET A 115 -14.25 -3.18 15.93
CA MET A 115 -13.07 -3.56 15.16
C MET A 115 -13.42 -3.80 13.69
N ASN A 116 -14.57 -4.43 13.42
CA ASN A 116 -15.04 -4.66 12.05
C ASN A 116 -15.38 -3.34 11.34
N GLU A 117 -16.08 -2.41 12.02
CA GLU A 117 -16.38 -1.08 11.48
C GLU A 117 -15.10 -0.28 11.14
N GLN A 118 -14.11 -0.26 12.05
CA GLN A 118 -12.82 0.38 11.81
C GLN A 118 -12.04 -0.26 10.65
N ASN A 119 -12.11 -1.59 10.51
CA ASN A 119 -11.47 -2.30 9.41
C ASN A 119 -12.11 -1.95 8.07
N VAL A 120 -13.45 -1.90 7.99
CA VAL A 120 -14.18 -1.49 6.78
C VAL A 120 -13.79 -0.07 6.36
N GLU A 121 -13.81 0.90 7.27
CA GLU A 121 -13.40 2.26 6.95
C GLU A 121 -11.94 2.35 6.48
N TYR A 122 -11.05 1.56 7.08
CA TYR A 122 -9.66 1.48 6.66
C TYR A 122 -9.55 1.00 5.21
N LEU A 123 -10.28 -0.05 4.84
CA LEU A 123 -10.28 -0.60 3.49
C LEU A 123 -10.89 0.38 2.47
N GLU A 124 -11.97 1.07 2.82
CA GLU A 124 -12.54 2.15 1.98
C GLU A 124 -11.52 3.25 1.69
N ARG A 125 -10.82 3.73 2.73
CA ARG A 125 -9.77 4.75 2.57
C ARG A 125 -8.62 4.24 1.70
N GLN A 126 -8.24 2.96 1.82
CA GLN A 126 -7.21 2.36 0.96
C GLN A 126 -7.67 2.29 -0.51
N LEU A 127 -8.92 1.87 -0.76
CA LEU A 127 -9.51 1.86 -2.09
C LEU A 127 -9.53 3.27 -2.70
N GLN A 128 -9.95 4.29 -1.95
CA GLN A 128 -9.91 5.69 -2.40
C GLN A 128 -8.48 6.13 -2.77
N LYS A 129 -7.52 5.93 -1.86
CA LYS A 129 -6.11 6.35 -2.06
C LYS A 129 -5.42 5.63 -3.22
N THR A 130 -5.88 4.43 -3.57
CA THR A 130 -5.35 3.65 -4.70
C THR A 130 -6.09 3.93 -6.01
N GLY A 131 -7.09 4.83 -6.02
CA GLY A 131 -7.86 5.20 -7.21
C GLY A 131 -9.00 4.22 -7.54
N MET A 132 -9.36 3.36 -6.59
CA MET A 132 -10.42 2.35 -6.66
C MET A 132 -11.61 2.66 -5.73
N GLY A 133 -11.76 3.91 -5.29
CA GLY A 133 -12.88 4.34 -4.44
C GLY A 133 -14.26 4.34 -5.12
N GLU A 134 -14.34 4.02 -6.41
CA GLU A 134 -15.59 3.80 -7.14
C GLU A 134 -16.21 2.42 -6.86
N ILE A 135 -15.45 1.51 -6.22
CA ILE A 135 -15.99 0.24 -5.75
C ILE A 135 -17.01 0.52 -4.64
N PRO A 136 -18.27 0.06 -4.76
CA PRO A 136 -19.30 0.29 -3.76
C PRO A 136 -18.91 -0.27 -2.39
N LYS A 137 -19.26 0.47 -1.34
CA LYS A 137 -19.07 0.03 0.05
C LYS A 137 -19.89 -1.24 0.33
N GLU A 138 -21.06 -1.34 -0.27
CA GLU A 138 -22.00 -2.44 -0.12
C GLU A 138 -21.39 -3.76 -0.63
N ASP A 139 -20.65 -3.72 -1.74
CA ASP A 139 -19.96 -4.90 -2.29
C ASP A 139 -18.85 -5.37 -1.34
N LEU A 140 -18.08 -4.43 -0.77
CA LEU A 140 -17.06 -4.73 0.23
C LEU A 140 -17.68 -5.36 1.49
N LEU A 141 -18.77 -4.78 2.01
CA LEU A 141 -19.48 -5.28 3.18
C LEU A 141 -20.06 -6.68 2.93
N SER A 142 -20.64 -6.90 1.75
CA SER A 142 -21.15 -8.22 1.33
C SER A 142 -20.04 -9.27 1.33
N LYS A 143 -18.86 -8.94 0.79
CA LYS A 143 -17.73 -9.89 0.79
C LYS A 143 -17.13 -10.16 2.16
N ILE A 144 -17.10 -9.15 3.04
CA ILE A 144 -16.66 -9.32 4.42
C ILE A 144 -17.63 -10.20 5.20
N SER A 145 -18.95 -10.04 5.01
CA SER A 145 -19.98 -10.81 5.71
C SER A 145 -20.04 -12.28 5.27
N GLU A 146 -19.67 -12.59 4.03
CA GLU A 146 -19.46 -13.97 3.55
C GLU A 146 -18.35 -14.70 4.33
N GLY A 147 -17.42 -13.98 4.98
CA GLY A 147 -16.46 -14.55 5.92
C GLY A 147 -15.31 -15.34 5.28
N GLN A 148 -15.14 -15.29 3.96
CA GLN A 148 -14.12 -16.03 3.22
C GLN A 148 -12.69 -15.56 3.57
N GLU A 149 -11.73 -16.48 3.63
CA GLU A 149 -10.32 -16.17 3.92
C GLU A 149 -9.70 -15.18 2.93
N THR A 150 -10.15 -15.17 1.69
CA THR A 150 -9.72 -14.24 0.64
C THR A 150 -10.87 -13.97 -0.31
N PHE A 151 -11.03 -12.72 -0.73
CA PHE A 151 -12.00 -12.34 -1.75
C PHE A 151 -11.44 -11.25 -2.67
N THR A 152 -12.11 -11.04 -3.80
CA THR A 152 -11.81 -9.96 -4.75
C THR A 152 -13.03 -9.10 -5.02
N LEU A 153 -12.80 -7.83 -5.30
CA LEU A 153 -13.80 -6.93 -5.88
C LEU A 153 -13.41 -6.60 -7.32
N LEU A 154 -14.33 -6.08 -8.13
CA LEU A 154 -14.07 -5.73 -9.53
C LEU A 154 -14.29 -4.24 -9.75
N LEU A 155 -13.36 -3.60 -10.46
CA LEU A 155 -13.53 -2.25 -10.97
C LEU A 155 -13.09 -2.19 -12.43
N GLU A 156 -14.01 -1.78 -13.31
CA GLU A 156 -13.72 -1.56 -14.72
C GLU A 156 -13.76 -0.06 -15.03
N LYS A 157 -12.77 0.45 -15.76
CA LYS A 157 -12.75 1.81 -16.30
C LYS A 157 -12.32 1.80 -17.77
N LYS A 158 -12.88 2.73 -18.56
CA LYS A 158 -12.48 2.94 -19.95
C LYS A 158 -11.59 4.16 -20.10
N TYR A 159 -10.55 4.04 -20.93
CA TYR A 159 -9.64 5.13 -21.28
C TYR A 159 -9.48 5.20 -22.79
N GLY A 160 -10.29 6.03 -23.45
CA GLY A 160 -10.41 6.00 -24.90
C GLY A 160 -11.01 4.66 -25.34
N ASN A 161 -10.31 3.95 -26.23
CA ASN A 161 -10.72 2.63 -26.71
C ASN A 161 -10.19 1.48 -25.85
N ASP A 162 -9.32 1.76 -24.88
CA ASP A 162 -8.78 0.75 -23.98
C ASP A 162 -9.69 0.55 -22.77
N THR A 163 -9.75 -0.70 -22.29
CA THR A 163 -10.48 -1.07 -21.06
C THR A 163 -9.50 -1.55 -20.01
N ALA A 164 -9.58 -0.98 -18.80
CA ALA A 164 -8.77 -1.34 -17.65
C ALA A 164 -9.66 -1.99 -16.58
N VAL A 165 -9.33 -3.21 -16.18
CA VAL A 165 -10.04 -3.98 -15.15
C VAL A 165 -9.09 -4.22 -13.99
N ALA A 166 -9.43 -3.71 -12.81
CA ALA A 166 -8.73 -4.01 -11.57
C ALA A 166 -9.53 -5.00 -10.71
N MET A 167 -8.81 -5.96 -10.13
CA MET A 167 -9.32 -6.92 -9.16
C MET A 167 -8.53 -6.81 -7.85
N PRO A 168 -8.88 -5.88 -6.94
CA PRO A 168 -8.27 -5.82 -5.61
C PRO A 168 -8.53 -7.09 -4.80
N VAL A 169 -7.47 -7.60 -4.19
CA VAL A 169 -7.43 -8.84 -3.41
C VAL A 169 -7.35 -8.51 -1.93
N PHE A 170 -8.35 -8.98 -1.18
CA PHE A 170 -8.48 -8.81 0.25
C PHE A 170 -8.27 -10.15 0.94
N ARG A 171 -7.44 -10.18 1.98
CA ARG A 171 -7.17 -11.39 2.76
C ARG A 171 -7.44 -11.15 4.23
N LYS A 172 -8.10 -12.11 4.87
CA LYS A 172 -8.38 -12.12 6.30
C LYS A 172 -7.09 -12.47 7.07
N SER A 173 -6.93 -11.87 8.24
CA SER A 173 -5.87 -12.20 9.19
C SER A 173 -6.40 -13.11 10.29
N ASP A 174 -5.49 -13.73 11.04
CA ASP A 174 -5.82 -14.54 12.23
C ASP A 174 -6.58 -13.74 13.30
N LYS A 175 -6.43 -12.40 13.30
CA LYS A 175 -7.15 -11.46 14.18
C LYS A 175 -8.53 -11.05 13.64
N GLY A 176 -8.96 -11.64 12.52
CA GLY A 176 -10.28 -11.40 11.91
C GLY A 176 -10.36 -10.19 10.97
N ASN A 177 -9.36 -9.31 10.95
CA ASN A 177 -9.33 -8.13 10.06
C ASN A 177 -8.94 -8.52 8.64
N TYR A 178 -9.53 -7.86 7.64
CA TYR A 178 -9.16 -7.96 6.24
C TYR A 178 -8.12 -6.91 5.84
N PHE A 179 -7.24 -7.28 4.92
CA PHE A 179 -6.18 -6.43 4.38
C PHE A 179 -6.17 -6.43 2.86
N PHE A 180 -6.13 -5.24 2.26
CA PHE A 180 -5.96 -5.04 0.82
C PHE A 180 -4.47 -5.10 0.46
N ASN A 181 -4.00 -6.26 -0.02
CA ASN A 181 -2.57 -6.55 -0.15
C ASN A 181 -2.03 -6.37 -1.57
N SER A 182 -2.87 -6.59 -2.57
CA SER A 182 -2.50 -6.49 -3.99
C SER A 182 -3.74 -6.40 -4.85
N TYR A 183 -3.58 -5.97 -6.09
CA TYR A 183 -4.64 -6.05 -7.10
C TYR A 183 -4.06 -6.54 -8.42
N ASP A 184 -4.83 -7.36 -9.12
CA ASP A 184 -4.53 -7.65 -10.52
C ASP A 184 -5.09 -6.53 -11.38
N MET A 185 -4.29 -6.03 -12.32
CA MET A 185 -4.72 -5.07 -13.32
C MET A 185 -4.59 -5.72 -14.69
N THR A 186 -5.68 -5.71 -15.45
CA THR A 186 -5.72 -6.15 -16.84
C THR A 186 -6.07 -4.96 -17.73
N VAL A 187 -5.25 -4.70 -18.74
CA VAL A 187 -5.53 -3.71 -19.77
C VAL A 187 -5.77 -4.42 -21.08
N LYS A 188 -6.96 -4.20 -21.65
CA LYS A 188 -7.36 -4.67 -22.97
C LYS A 188 -7.29 -3.50 -23.94
N SER A 189 -6.47 -3.65 -24.97
CA SER A 189 -6.33 -2.67 -26.05
C SER A 189 -7.40 -2.87 -27.11
N GLU A 190 -7.63 -1.83 -27.92
CA GLU A 190 -8.59 -1.86 -29.05
C GLU A 190 -8.31 -3.00 -30.05
N ASP A 191 -7.03 -3.35 -30.26
CA ASP A 191 -6.62 -4.44 -31.14
C ASP A 191 -6.84 -5.85 -30.54
N GLY A 192 -7.51 -5.94 -29.39
CA GLY A 192 -7.85 -7.19 -28.72
C GLY A 192 -6.72 -7.78 -27.89
N LYS A 193 -5.53 -7.16 -27.83
CA LYS A 193 -4.46 -7.61 -26.95
C LYS A 193 -4.79 -7.30 -25.50
N SER A 194 -4.44 -8.21 -24.61
CA SER A 194 -4.59 -8.03 -23.16
C SER A 194 -3.28 -8.27 -22.45
N ILE A 195 -2.95 -7.40 -21.49
CA ILE A 195 -1.80 -7.57 -20.60
C ILE A 195 -2.31 -7.51 -19.17
N THR A 196 -1.87 -8.45 -18.35
CA THR A 196 -2.21 -8.54 -16.92
C THR A 196 -0.94 -8.45 -16.08
N GLN A 197 -1.05 -7.77 -14.94
CA GLN A 197 0.02 -7.61 -13.96
C GLN A 197 -0.59 -7.53 -12.57
N ASN A 198 0.00 -8.25 -11.61
CA ASN A 198 -0.28 -8.07 -10.19
C ASN A 198 0.54 -6.89 -9.65
N PHE A 199 -0.12 -5.95 -8.97
CA PHE A 199 0.50 -4.84 -8.27
C PHE A 199 0.32 -5.00 -6.77
N LYS A 200 1.41 -4.89 -6.01
CA LYS A 200 1.36 -4.92 -4.54
C LYS A 200 0.91 -3.58 -3.99
N VAL A 201 0.06 -3.63 -2.97
CA VAL A 201 -0.33 -2.49 -2.15
C VAL A 201 0.54 -2.51 -0.90
N ARG A 202 1.21 -1.39 -0.64
CA ARG A 202 2.11 -1.25 0.50
C ARG A 202 1.53 -0.25 1.48
N SER A 203 1.68 -0.55 2.76
CA SER A 203 1.41 0.43 3.80
C SER A 203 2.33 1.64 3.60
N PRO A 204 1.81 2.88 3.78
CA PRO A 204 2.66 4.07 3.81
C PRO A 204 3.78 3.90 4.85
N GLN A 205 4.99 4.31 4.49
CA GLN A 205 6.15 4.27 5.38
C GLN A 205 6.41 5.67 5.91
N SER A 206 6.65 5.80 7.22
CA SER A 206 7.04 7.09 7.80
C SER A 206 8.56 7.24 7.85
N TYR A 207 9.07 8.44 7.66
CA TYR A 207 10.47 8.79 7.94
C TYR A 207 10.56 10.12 8.69
N VAL A 208 11.63 10.28 9.47
CA VAL A 208 11.88 11.50 10.24
C VAL A 208 12.52 12.54 9.33
N VAL A 209 11.87 13.69 9.16
CA VAL A 209 12.35 14.78 8.30
C VAL A 209 13.11 15.86 9.06
N GLU A 210 12.86 15.96 10.35
CA GLU A 210 13.46 16.97 11.22
C GLU A 210 13.63 16.36 12.61
N LYS A 211 14.85 16.50 13.15
CA LYS A 211 15.20 15.99 14.48
C LYS A 211 14.86 17.06 15.50
N GLY A 212 13.94 16.76 16.41
CA GLY A 212 13.72 17.60 17.58
C GLY A 212 14.89 17.45 18.56
N GLU A 213 15.20 18.51 19.32
CA GLU A 213 16.17 18.41 20.42
C GLU A 213 15.66 17.46 21.53
N THR A 214 14.33 17.30 21.61
CA THR A 214 13.64 16.43 22.55
C THR A 214 13.20 15.12 21.85
N PRO A 215 13.42 13.92 22.44
CA PRO A 215 13.02 12.62 21.85
C PRO A 215 11.52 12.45 21.49
N LYS A 216 10.67 13.42 21.87
CA LYS A 216 9.23 13.43 21.59
C LYS A 216 8.82 14.29 20.39
N GLU A 217 9.75 14.97 19.73
CA GLU A 217 9.44 16.03 18.75
C GLU A 217 9.83 15.69 17.29
N ASP A 218 10.19 14.44 16.99
CA ASP A 218 10.56 14.03 15.63
C ASP A 218 9.37 14.20 14.66
N LYS A 219 9.49 15.11 13.70
CA LYS A 219 8.48 15.33 12.66
C LYS A 219 8.54 14.19 11.64
N LYS A 220 7.39 13.53 11.42
CA LYS A 220 7.27 12.41 10.48
C LYS A 220 6.56 12.84 9.19
N GLU A 221 7.14 12.45 8.06
CA GLU A 221 6.47 12.45 6.76
C GLU A 221 6.15 11.02 6.32
N TRP A 222 5.06 10.86 5.57
CA TRP A 222 4.59 9.57 5.09
C TRP A 222 4.81 9.44 3.58
N ILE A 223 5.52 8.38 3.18
CA ILE A 223 5.80 8.05 1.79
C ILE A 223 4.90 6.88 1.38
N ASN A 224 4.20 7.04 0.26
CA ASN A 224 3.38 5.99 -0.32
C ASN A 224 3.90 5.59 -1.71
N SER A 225 4.59 4.46 -1.76
CA SER A 225 5.10 3.88 -3.01
C SER A 225 4.09 2.95 -3.70
N THR A 226 2.85 2.84 -3.21
CA THR A 226 1.80 2.07 -3.87
C THR A 226 1.50 2.63 -5.26
N ILE A 227 1.46 1.75 -6.24
CA ILE A 227 0.99 2.06 -7.59
C ILE A 227 -0.52 2.13 -7.56
N THR A 228 -1.08 3.28 -7.94
CA THR A 228 -2.53 3.50 -8.06
C THR A 228 -3.08 2.88 -9.34
N PHE A 229 -4.41 2.73 -9.42
CA PHE A 229 -5.12 2.24 -10.60
C PHE A 229 -4.64 2.92 -11.90
N LYS A 230 -4.56 4.26 -11.90
CA LYS A 230 -4.16 5.01 -13.09
C LYS A 230 -2.69 4.83 -13.44
N GLU A 231 -1.81 4.77 -12.44
CA GLU A 231 -0.39 4.51 -12.63
C GLU A 231 -0.15 3.08 -13.16
N ALA A 232 -0.87 2.09 -12.65
CA ALA A 232 -0.84 0.71 -13.14
C ALA A 232 -1.30 0.60 -14.60
N PHE A 233 -2.40 1.28 -14.95
CA PHE A 233 -2.85 1.40 -16.33
C PHE A 233 -1.73 1.99 -17.23
N ASN A 234 -1.09 3.08 -16.79
CA ASN A 234 -0.02 3.72 -17.56
C ASN A 234 1.22 2.80 -17.71
N LEU A 235 1.59 2.06 -16.67
CA LEU A 235 2.70 1.09 -16.71
C LEU A 235 2.42 -0.04 -17.71
N LEU A 236 1.19 -0.58 -17.72
CA LEU A 236 0.75 -1.63 -18.66
C LEU A 236 0.66 -1.12 -20.11
N GLN A 237 0.44 0.18 -20.29
CA GLN A 237 0.55 0.87 -21.58
C GLN A 237 2.00 1.15 -22.02
N GLY A 238 2.99 0.64 -21.26
CA GLY A 238 4.42 0.79 -21.53
C GLY A 238 4.99 2.18 -21.27
N ARG A 239 4.30 2.97 -20.44
CA ARG A 239 4.78 4.27 -19.97
C ARG A 239 5.57 4.10 -18.67
N SER A 240 6.21 5.18 -18.24
CA SER A 240 6.93 5.22 -16.97
C SER A 240 6.17 6.00 -15.92
N VAL A 241 6.34 5.62 -14.66
CA VAL A 241 5.76 6.31 -13.49
C VAL A 241 6.89 6.69 -12.54
N ASN A 242 6.81 7.89 -11.98
CA ASN A 242 7.68 8.38 -10.92
C ASN A 242 6.99 8.20 -9.57
N LYS A 243 7.70 7.58 -8.61
CA LYS A 243 7.23 7.46 -7.22
C LYS A 243 8.34 7.91 -6.28
N GLU A 244 7.90 8.34 -5.11
CA GLU A 244 8.78 8.53 -3.96
C GLU A 244 9.00 7.18 -3.26
N PHE A 245 10.24 6.93 -2.86
CA PHE A 245 10.67 5.74 -2.14
C PHE A 245 11.44 6.13 -0.89
N LEU A 246 11.47 5.22 0.09
CA LEU A 246 12.26 5.36 1.30
C LEU A 246 13.37 4.31 1.31
N LYS A 247 14.61 4.76 1.37
CA LYS A 247 15.75 3.89 1.70
C LYS A 247 15.88 3.85 3.21
N VAL A 248 15.38 2.79 3.83
CA VAL A 248 15.44 2.60 5.28
C VAL A 248 16.85 2.24 5.70
N ASP A 249 17.39 3.00 6.65
CA ASP A 249 18.60 2.60 7.38
C ASP A 249 18.17 1.69 8.54
N LYS A 250 18.69 0.46 8.54
CA LYS A 250 18.33 -0.56 9.55
C LYS A 250 19.05 -0.38 10.88
N ALA A 251 20.14 0.39 10.92
CA ALA A 251 20.89 0.67 12.13
C ALA A 251 20.29 1.85 12.91
N ASP A 252 19.80 2.86 12.18
CA ASP A 252 19.07 3.99 12.75
C ASP A 252 18.08 4.54 11.72
N GLU A 253 16.78 4.32 11.95
CA GLU A 253 15.71 4.78 11.05
C GLU A 253 15.76 6.29 10.78
N ARG A 254 16.38 7.08 11.68
CA ARG A 254 16.60 8.52 11.52
C ARG A 254 17.57 8.89 10.42
N ASN A 255 18.33 7.93 9.89
CA ASN A 255 19.22 8.11 8.74
C ASN A 255 18.58 7.63 7.43
N SER A 256 17.30 7.25 7.46
CA SER A 256 16.58 6.85 6.25
C SER A 256 16.44 8.03 5.29
N VAL A 257 16.63 7.76 3.99
CA VAL A 257 16.66 8.81 2.96
C VAL A 257 15.48 8.61 2.00
N LYS A 258 14.69 9.67 1.80
CA LYS A 258 13.69 9.75 0.73
C LYS A 258 14.37 9.97 -0.62
N PHE A 259 13.90 9.30 -1.66
CA PHE A 259 14.34 9.56 -3.03
C PHE A 259 13.21 9.32 -4.04
N ASP A 260 13.20 10.12 -5.10
CA ASP A 260 12.30 9.95 -6.23
C ASP A 260 12.93 9.03 -7.27
N SER A 261 12.14 8.12 -7.85
CA SER A 261 12.62 7.30 -8.96
C SER A 261 11.53 7.01 -9.97
N TRP A 262 11.94 7.00 -11.24
CA TRP A 262 11.12 6.57 -12.36
C TRP A 262 11.27 5.08 -12.57
N GLN A 263 10.15 4.41 -12.87
CA GLN A 263 10.11 2.98 -13.19
C GLN A 263 9.21 2.68 -14.40
N TYR A 264 9.50 1.58 -15.09
CA TYR A 264 8.68 1.02 -16.17
C TYR A 264 8.68 -0.52 -16.06
N LEU A 265 7.74 -1.18 -16.76
CA LEU A 265 7.69 -2.65 -16.82
C LEU A 265 8.57 -3.19 -17.95
N ASP A 266 9.41 -4.17 -17.66
CA ASP A 266 10.19 -4.86 -18.67
C ASP A 266 9.41 -6.03 -19.28
N PHE A 267 8.69 -5.74 -20.36
CA PHE A 267 7.87 -6.73 -21.08
C PHE A 267 8.66 -7.88 -21.72
N LYS A 268 10.00 -7.86 -21.68
CA LYS A 268 10.83 -8.93 -22.24
C LYS A 268 11.10 -10.06 -21.25
N ASN A 269 11.02 -9.79 -19.95
CA ASN A 269 11.51 -10.69 -18.91
C ASN A 269 10.40 -11.02 -17.90
N ALA A 270 9.28 -11.59 -18.36
CA ALA A 270 8.22 -12.03 -17.47
C ALA A 270 8.72 -13.09 -16.46
N ASP A 271 8.28 -12.98 -15.21
CA ASP A 271 8.57 -13.95 -14.16
C ASP A 271 7.71 -15.23 -14.32
N THR A 272 7.91 -16.20 -13.42
CA THR A 272 7.18 -17.48 -13.44
C THR A 272 5.68 -17.34 -13.23
N ASN A 273 5.21 -16.21 -12.71
CA ASN A 273 3.80 -15.90 -12.49
C ASN A 273 3.22 -15.03 -13.63
N GLY A 274 3.99 -14.79 -14.69
CA GLY A 274 3.60 -13.94 -15.81
C GLY A 274 3.66 -12.43 -15.52
N ASN A 275 4.25 -12.02 -14.40
CA ASN A 275 4.41 -10.60 -14.06
C ASN A 275 5.70 -10.05 -14.68
N TYR A 276 5.66 -8.80 -15.11
CA TYR A 276 6.79 -8.09 -15.65
C TYR A 276 7.54 -7.34 -14.54
N PRO A 277 8.88 -7.45 -14.45
CA PRO A 277 9.64 -6.78 -13.43
C PRO A 277 9.66 -5.26 -13.67
N ALA A 278 9.55 -4.50 -12.59
CA ALA A 278 9.73 -3.05 -12.63
C ALA A 278 11.23 -2.72 -12.69
N VAL A 279 11.61 -1.90 -13.67
CA VAL A 279 12.99 -1.44 -13.87
C VAL A 279 13.06 0.05 -13.60
N PHE A 280 13.95 0.44 -12.69
CA PHE A 280 14.25 1.85 -12.40
C PHE A 280 15.12 2.47 -13.48
N THR A 281 14.90 3.74 -13.80
CA THR A 281 15.71 4.47 -14.77
C THR A 281 16.83 5.25 -14.10
N LYS A 282 17.78 5.74 -14.91
CA LYS A 282 18.68 6.82 -14.48
C LYS A 282 17.86 8.06 -14.09
N PRO A 283 18.41 8.97 -13.26
CA PRO A 283 17.74 10.23 -12.93
C PRO A 283 17.29 10.98 -14.18
N PHE A 284 16.02 11.40 -14.20
CA PHE A 284 15.42 12.15 -15.28
C PHE A 284 14.75 13.40 -14.70
N ASP A 285 15.34 14.54 -15.01
CA ASP A 285 14.83 15.86 -14.66
C ASP A 285 13.74 16.26 -15.67
N LEU A 286 12.51 15.89 -15.33
CA LEU A 286 11.33 16.16 -16.15
C LEU A 286 11.11 17.66 -16.35
N GLU A 287 11.33 18.47 -15.32
CA GLU A 287 11.07 19.90 -15.38
C GLU A 287 12.04 20.60 -16.33
N LYS A 288 13.33 20.27 -16.22
CA LYS A 288 14.36 20.75 -17.15
C LYS A 288 14.09 20.32 -18.58
N GLU A 289 13.66 19.08 -18.79
CA GLU A 289 13.31 18.61 -20.13
C GLU A 289 12.08 19.35 -20.67
N LEU A 290 11.04 19.52 -19.86
CA LEU A 290 9.80 20.18 -20.23
C LEU A 290 10.02 21.66 -20.58
N GLY A 291 10.96 22.34 -19.91
CA GLY A 291 11.36 23.72 -20.23
C GLY A 291 11.97 23.93 -21.63
N LYS A 292 12.30 22.85 -22.35
CA LYS A 292 12.75 22.92 -23.75
C LYS A 292 11.61 23.14 -24.74
N TYR A 293 10.36 22.97 -24.30
CA TYR A 293 9.18 23.01 -25.16
C TYR A 293 8.39 24.29 -24.90
N PRO A 294 8.05 25.09 -25.94
CA PRO A 294 7.20 26.27 -25.78
C PRO A 294 5.74 25.85 -25.56
N VAL A 295 5.40 25.52 -24.32
CA VAL A 295 4.05 25.13 -23.90
C VAL A 295 3.48 26.16 -22.93
N LYS A 296 2.22 26.57 -23.17
CA LYS A 296 1.56 27.65 -22.43
C LYS A 296 1.44 27.35 -20.94
N GLU A 297 1.25 26.09 -20.58
CA GLU A 297 1.08 25.65 -19.18
C GLU A 297 2.29 25.99 -18.30
N LEU A 298 3.48 26.14 -18.89
CA LEU A 298 4.70 26.51 -18.14
C LEU A 298 4.73 27.99 -17.73
N LEU A 299 3.86 28.83 -18.28
CA LEU A 299 3.77 30.24 -17.92
C LEU A 299 3.03 30.47 -16.59
N SER A 300 2.40 29.43 -16.04
CA SER A 300 1.69 29.47 -14.75
C SER A 300 2.24 28.38 -13.84
N GLU A 301 2.66 28.75 -12.63
CA GLU A 301 3.23 27.78 -11.69
C GLU A 301 2.23 26.69 -11.30
N THR A 302 0.94 27.03 -11.18
CA THR A 302 -0.12 26.05 -10.90
C THR A 302 -0.26 25.04 -12.04
N TYR A 303 -0.43 25.50 -13.28
CA TYR A 303 -0.60 24.59 -14.43
C TYR A 303 0.66 23.79 -14.73
N LYS A 304 1.84 24.37 -14.52
CA LYS A 304 3.12 23.68 -14.59
C LYS A 304 3.19 22.53 -13.58
N SER A 305 2.85 22.79 -12.31
CA SER A 305 2.82 21.77 -11.26
C SER A 305 1.84 20.64 -11.57
N GLU A 306 0.64 20.96 -12.06
CA GLU A 306 -0.35 19.96 -12.48
C GLU A 306 0.13 19.12 -13.67
N LEU A 307 0.76 19.75 -14.67
CA LEU A 307 1.35 19.07 -15.83
C LEU A 307 2.47 18.13 -15.39
N ILE A 308 3.39 18.59 -14.54
CA ILE A 308 4.48 17.77 -14.00
C ILE A 308 3.91 16.59 -13.20
N SER A 309 2.94 16.82 -12.33
CA SER A 309 2.28 15.77 -11.54
C SER A 309 1.60 14.72 -12.43
N SER A 310 0.89 15.16 -13.48
CA SER A 310 0.25 14.26 -14.45
C SER A 310 1.28 13.40 -15.20
N LEU A 311 2.36 14.01 -15.68
CA LEU A 311 3.44 13.31 -16.39
C LEU A 311 4.21 12.35 -15.46
N LYS A 312 4.45 12.73 -14.19
CA LYS A 312 5.04 11.85 -13.17
C LYS A 312 4.18 10.61 -12.92
N ARG A 313 2.85 10.73 -13.00
CA ARG A 313 1.92 9.58 -12.91
C ARG A 313 1.88 8.72 -14.19
N GLY A 314 2.71 9.03 -15.19
CA GLY A 314 2.78 8.34 -16.47
C GLY A 314 1.64 8.67 -17.42
N ASN A 315 0.86 9.73 -17.14
CA ASN A 315 -0.20 10.12 -18.05
C ASN A 315 0.38 10.70 -19.35
N ARG A 316 -0.37 10.52 -20.42
CA ARG A 316 -0.20 11.30 -21.64
C ARG A 316 -1.07 12.54 -21.54
N GLN A 317 -0.46 13.69 -21.26
CA GLN A 317 -1.14 14.91 -20.89
C GLN A 317 -1.28 15.85 -22.10
N SER A 318 -2.46 16.42 -22.33
CA SER A 318 -2.64 17.44 -23.35
C SER A 318 -2.05 18.77 -22.91
N VAL A 319 -1.44 19.50 -23.84
CA VAL A 319 -0.82 20.80 -23.64
C VAL A 319 -1.13 21.73 -24.81
N ASN A 320 -0.95 23.03 -24.61
CA ASN A 320 -1.07 24.04 -25.66
C ASN A 320 0.33 24.49 -26.11
N TYR A 321 0.81 23.92 -27.21
CA TYR A 321 2.08 24.28 -27.83
C TYR A 321 1.97 25.66 -28.50
N ILE A 322 2.98 26.49 -28.34
CA ILE A 322 3.10 27.82 -28.93
C ILE A 322 4.06 27.71 -30.12
N ASN A 323 3.53 27.89 -31.32
CA ASN A 323 4.31 27.90 -32.55
C ASN A 323 5.10 29.21 -32.71
N LYS A 324 6.01 29.24 -33.68
CA LYS A 324 6.85 30.43 -33.95
C LYS A 324 6.07 31.67 -34.40
N ASP A 325 4.87 31.46 -34.95
CA ASP A 325 3.95 32.49 -35.40
C ASP A 325 2.93 32.87 -34.31
N ASP A 326 3.20 32.51 -33.05
CA ASP A 326 2.34 32.69 -31.87
C ASP A 326 0.97 31.98 -31.95
N THR A 327 0.77 31.12 -32.94
CA THR A 327 -0.42 30.26 -32.99
C THR A 327 -0.33 29.14 -31.95
N ARG A 328 -1.49 28.69 -31.48
CA ARG A 328 -1.60 27.63 -30.48
C ARG A 328 -2.04 26.33 -31.12
N GLU A 329 -1.29 25.27 -30.87
CA GLU A 329 -1.59 23.92 -31.33
C GLU A 329 -1.77 23.00 -30.11
N LYS A 330 -2.87 22.25 -30.08
CA LYS A 330 -3.07 21.24 -29.04
C LYS A 330 -2.18 20.03 -29.33
N MET A 331 -1.32 19.68 -28.38
CA MET A 331 -0.44 18.51 -28.46
C MET A 331 -0.59 17.67 -27.19
N TYR A 332 0.08 16.52 -27.17
CA TYR A 332 0.11 15.61 -26.03
C TYR A 332 1.55 15.25 -25.70
N LEU A 333 1.90 15.31 -24.41
CA LEU A 333 3.21 14.96 -23.90
C LEU A 333 3.14 13.68 -23.06
N GLU A 334 4.18 12.87 -23.14
CA GLU A 334 4.37 11.66 -22.34
C GLU A 334 5.83 11.58 -21.89
N ALA A 335 6.06 11.35 -20.60
CA ALA A 335 7.41 11.19 -20.07
C ALA A 335 8.03 9.85 -20.52
N ASN A 336 9.26 9.90 -21.04
CA ASN A 336 10.04 8.73 -21.42
C ASN A 336 11.43 8.75 -20.78
N PRO A 337 11.52 8.60 -19.44
CA PRO A 337 12.76 8.71 -18.67
C PRO A 337 13.81 7.66 -19.07
N ARG A 338 13.39 6.51 -19.62
CA ARG A 338 14.31 5.49 -20.15
C ARG A 338 15.28 6.06 -21.18
N TYR A 339 14.82 7.01 -21.99
CA TYR A 339 15.63 7.68 -23.01
C TYR A 339 15.91 9.14 -22.67
N GLY A 340 15.45 9.62 -21.49
CA GLY A 340 15.66 10.99 -21.04
C GLY A 340 14.98 12.06 -21.90
N VAL A 341 13.82 11.75 -22.49
CA VAL A 341 13.09 12.66 -23.40
C VAL A 341 11.59 12.69 -23.09
N LEU A 342 10.89 13.69 -23.62
CA LEU A 342 9.44 13.66 -23.77
C LEU A 342 9.07 13.12 -25.15
N LYS A 343 8.04 12.25 -25.20
CA LYS A 343 7.38 11.94 -26.47
C LYS A 343 6.26 12.96 -26.68
N VAL A 344 6.14 13.41 -27.92
CA VAL A 344 5.14 14.40 -28.34
C VAL A 344 4.22 13.75 -29.35
N TYR A 345 2.93 14.00 -29.23
CA TYR A 345 1.92 13.53 -30.17
C TYR A 345 0.99 14.66 -30.57
N ASN A 346 0.53 14.63 -31.82
CA ASN A 346 -0.52 15.52 -32.29
C ASN A 346 -1.91 15.08 -31.82
N THR A 347 -2.96 15.77 -32.28
CA THR A 347 -4.36 15.45 -31.93
C THR A 347 -4.86 14.10 -32.45
N GLN A 348 -4.18 13.51 -33.42
CA GLN A 348 -4.46 12.17 -33.94
C GLN A 348 -3.58 11.08 -33.28
N MET A 349 -2.91 11.41 -32.17
CA MET A 349 -2.00 10.52 -31.45
C MET A 349 -0.81 10.00 -32.27
N LYS A 350 -0.46 10.70 -33.35
CA LYS A 350 0.72 10.38 -34.15
C LYS A 350 1.95 11.03 -33.51
N PRO A 351 3.07 10.30 -33.38
CA PRO A 351 4.32 10.88 -32.88
C PRO A 351 4.75 12.07 -33.72
N GLU A 352 5.20 13.13 -33.06
CA GLU A 352 5.67 14.35 -33.72
C GLU A 352 7.05 14.74 -33.18
N SER A 353 7.92 15.24 -34.06
CA SER A 353 9.25 15.70 -33.67
C SER A 353 9.27 17.23 -33.61
N LEU A 354 9.50 17.76 -32.42
CA LEU A 354 9.55 19.22 -32.19
C LEU A 354 10.92 19.84 -32.50
N SER A 355 11.91 19.02 -32.88
CA SER A 355 13.26 19.45 -33.27
C SER A 355 13.28 20.41 -34.47
N PHE A 356 12.23 20.44 -35.28
CA PHE A 356 12.07 21.39 -36.40
C PHE A 356 11.25 22.64 -36.05
N LYS A 357 10.54 22.66 -34.90
CA LYS A 357 9.61 23.74 -34.53
C LYS A 357 10.16 24.72 -33.48
N SER A 358 11.31 24.48 -32.85
CA SER A 358 11.86 25.33 -31.77
C SER A 358 13.00 26.27 -32.21
N LYS A 359 12.73 27.59 -32.28
CA LYS A 359 13.61 28.76 -32.01
C LYS A 359 12.86 30.05 -32.45
N PRO A 360 12.88 31.17 -31.70
CA PRO A 360 13.80 31.52 -30.62
C PRO A 360 13.15 31.69 -29.23
N ALA A 361 14.03 31.88 -28.26
CA ALA A 361 13.80 31.93 -26.82
C ALA A 361 12.90 33.08 -26.36
N LEU A 362 12.11 32.80 -25.32
CA LEU A 362 11.59 33.81 -24.39
C LEU A 362 12.79 34.38 -23.61
N SER A 363 13.53 35.31 -24.22
CA SER A 363 14.54 36.10 -23.52
C SER A 363 13.92 37.38 -22.99
N GLU A 364 14.05 37.55 -21.68
CA GLU A 364 13.74 38.75 -20.91
C GLU A 364 14.23 40.02 -21.61
N SER A 365 13.35 41.01 -21.66
CA SER A 365 13.64 42.39 -21.97
C SER A 365 14.66 42.96 -20.98
N LYS A 366 15.88 43.21 -21.46
CA LYS A 366 16.75 44.26 -20.93
C LYS A 366 17.13 45.19 -22.06
N GLU A 367 16.64 46.41 -21.97
CA GLU A 367 17.24 47.58 -22.60
C GLU A 367 18.70 47.68 -22.18
N GLN A 368 19.61 47.85 -23.14
CA GLN A 368 20.69 48.83 -23.05
C GLN A 368 21.43 48.99 -24.38
N GLY A 369 21.43 50.23 -24.88
CA GLY A 369 22.66 50.93 -25.27
C GLY A 369 23.35 50.54 -26.57
N GLN A 370 23.22 51.42 -27.57
CA GLN A 370 24.15 51.57 -28.69
C GLN A 370 25.61 51.64 -28.22
N THR A 371 26.53 50.95 -28.90
CA THR A 371 27.70 51.59 -29.53
C THR A 371 28.32 50.71 -30.61
N GLN A 372 28.76 51.36 -31.69
CA GLN A 372 29.39 50.82 -32.89
C GLN A 372 30.80 50.26 -32.62
N SER A 373 31.22 49.26 -33.40
CA SER A 373 32.44 49.38 -34.22
C SER A 373 32.51 48.29 -35.29
N GLU A 374 32.85 48.78 -36.49
CA GLU A 374 33.49 48.15 -37.66
C GLU A 374 34.30 46.89 -37.34
N GLY A 375 34.39 45.85 -38.15
CA GLY A 375 34.33 45.71 -39.59
C GLY A 375 35.34 44.60 -39.96
N VAL A 376 35.10 43.94 -41.09
CA VAL A 376 36.05 43.23 -41.98
C VAL A 376 35.38 41.98 -42.55
N GLN A 377 35.01 42.12 -43.82
CA GLN A 377 34.78 41.05 -44.77
C GLN A 377 36.01 40.13 -44.88
N LYS A 378 35.77 38.83 -45.04
CA LYS A 378 36.51 38.04 -46.03
C LYS A 378 35.69 36.82 -46.48
N GLU A 379 35.33 36.90 -47.75
CA GLU A 379 34.80 35.83 -48.59
C GLU A 379 35.86 34.77 -48.94
N ASN A 380 35.35 33.56 -49.20
CA ASN A 380 35.77 32.60 -50.24
C ASN A 380 37.16 31.94 -50.16
N LYS A 381 37.20 30.61 -49.94
CA LYS A 381 37.01 29.61 -51.02
C LYS A 381 37.00 28.16 -50.48
N PRO A 382 36.37 27.23 -51.21
CA PRO A 382 36.31 25.80 -50.90
C PRO A 382 37.50 25.04 -51.52
N SER A 383 37.86 23.90 -50.94
CA SER A 383 38.66 22.88 -51.66
C SER A 383 38.12 21.48 -51.45
N ASN A 384 37.73 20.92 -52.58
CA ASN A 384 37.39 19.55 -52.88
C ASN A 384 38.62 18.60 -52.76
N LYS A 385 38.40 17.34 -52.38
CA LYS A 385 39.16 16.10 -52.70
C LYS A 385 38.48 14.95 -51.92
N GLN A 386 37.60 14.16 -52.53
CA GLN A 386 37.81 13.06 -53.48
C GLN A 386 38.49 11.82 -52.86
N SER A 387 37.64 10.85 -52.54
CA SER A 387 37.65 9.42 -52.89
C SER A 387 38.96 8.62 -52.92
N THR A 388 38.99 7.53 -52.15
CA THR A 388 39.38 6.14 -52.56
C THR A 388 38.69 5.21 -51.54
N ASP A 389 37.68 4.43 -51.91
CA ASP A 389 37.68 3.11 -52.56
C ASP A 389 38.17 1.97 -51.66
N GLY A 390 37.40 0.88 -51.55
CA GLY A 390 37.80 -0.33 -50.81
C GLY A 390 36.71 -1.12 -50.08
N GLU A 391 35.94 -1.89 -50.85
CA GLU A 391 35.43 -3.25 -50.56
C GLU A 391 34.41 -3.58 -49.44
N LYS A 392 33.27 -4.10 -49.93
CA LYS A 392 32.30 -5.00 -49.29
C LYS A 392 32.90 -6.41 -49.13
N PRO A 393 32.41 -7.21 -48.16
CA PRO A 393 31.55 -8.35 -48.53
C PRO A 393 30.39 -8.52 -47.52
N GLU A 394 29.13 -8.51 -47.94
CA GLU A 394 28.31 -9.63 -48.45
C GLU A 394 28.08 -10.79 -47.46
N VAL A 395 26.79 -11.07 -47.27
CA VAL A 395 26.13 -11.92 -46.28
C VAL A 395 25.95 -13.34 -46.85
N PRO A 396 26.01 -14.41 -46.04
CA PRO A 396 25.31 -15.64 -46.35
C PRO A 396 24.07 -15.84 -45.45
N LYS A 397 22.95 -16.14 -46.10
CA LYS A 397 21.70 -16.68 -45.52
C LYS A 397 21.77 -18.24 -45.51
N PRO A 398 20.86 -18.92 -44.79
CA PRO A 398 21.14 -20.19 -44.10
C PRO A 398 20.78 -21.45 -44.92
N GLU A 399 21.52 -22.54 -44.66
CA GLU A 399 21.14 -23.89 -45.09
C GLU A 399 20.38 -24.66 -44.01
N LYS A 400 19.31 -25.34 -44.46
CA LYS A 400 18.47 -26.27 -43.71
C LYS A 400 19.19 -27.61 -43.55
N VAL A 401 19.17 -28.19 -42.35
CA VAL A 401 19.30 -29.65 -42.18
C VAL A 401 18.12 -30.19 -41.39
N VAL A 402 17.33 -30.98 -42.11
CA VAL A 402 16.32 -31.92 -41.62
C VAL A 402 17.03 -33.19 -41.16
N LYS A 403 16.76 -33.70 -39.95
CA LYS A 403 16.84 -35.15 -39.69
C LYS A 403 15.69 -35.66 -38.82
N LYS A 404 15.11 -36.73 -39.35
CA LYS A 404 13.96 -37.54 -38.94
C LYS A 404 14.08 -38.21 -37.56
N ASN A 405 12.90 -38.39 -36.97
CA ASN A 405 12.43 -39.42 -36.03
C ASN A 405 13.20 -40.75 -36.00
N LYS A 406 13.29 -41.34 -34.79
CA LYS A 406 12.89 -42.74 -34.56
C LYS A 406 12.47 -43.00 -33.10
N LYS A 407 11.41 -43.81 -32.99
CA LYS A 407 10.73 -44.35 -31.80
C LYS A 407 11.56 -45.44 -31.09
N GLY A 408 11.16 -45.70 -29.82
CA GLY A 408 11.26 -46.99 -29.11
C GLY A 408 12.29 -46.94 -27.97
N LEU A 409 12.10 -47.59 -26.81
CA LEU A 409 11.04 -48.43 -26.25
C LEU A 409 11.43 -48.62 -24.75
N ALA A 410 10.44 -48.75 -23.88
CA ALA A 410 10.44 -49.48 -22.59
C ALA A 410 11.72 -49.59 -21.73
N ALA A 411 11.65 -49.03 -20.51
CA ALA A 411 11.69 -49.75 -19.23
C ALA A 411 11.40 -48.76 -18.09
#